data_AF-A0AAV6CH40-F1
#
_entry.id   AF-A0AAV6CH40-F1
#
_cell.length_a   1.000
_cell.length_b   1.000
_cell.length_c   1.000
_cell.angle_alpha   90.00
_cell.angle_beta   90.00
_cell.angle_gamma   90.00
#
_symmetry.space_group_name_H-M   'P 1'
#
loop_
_entity.id
_entity.type
_entity.pdbx_description
1 polymer ?
#
loop_
_entity_poly.entity_id
_entity_poly.type
_entity_poly.pdbx_seq_one_letter_code
_entity_poly.pdbx_strand_id
1 'polypeptide(L)' 'MDRQAGIQQIRKSCDIIAAEMLRIHPAVRALNDKPTQDDLMKALYQLTVDLETVKKRILKLEKQEDTPEM' A
#
# COMPACT_ATOMS: atom_id res chain seq x y z
N MET A 1 9.79 17.93 9.78
CA MET A 1 10.27 16.58 9.46
C MET A 1 11.16 16.70 8.25
N ASP A 2 12.33 16.06 8.25
CA ASP A 2 13.19 16.02 7.07
C ASP A 2 12.70 14.97 6.06
N ARG A 3 13.34 14.95 4.88
CA ARG A 3 12.99 14.05 3.77
C ARG A 3 13.10 12.58 4.16
N GLN A 4 14.16 12.19 4.85
CA GLN A 4 14.40 10.81 5.27
C GLN A 4 13.33 10.34 6.27
N ALA A 5 13.02 11.15 7.27
CA ALA A 5 11.95 10.89 8.22
C ALA A 5 10.57 10.80 7.53
N GLY A 6 10.33 11.63 6.50
CA GLY A 6 9.13 11.53 5.66
C GLY A 6 9.03 10.20 4.90
N ILE A 7 10.12 9.76 4.27
CA ILE A 7 10.22 8.47 3.57
C ILE A 7 9.90 7.32 4.53
N GLN A 8 10.53 7.30 5.71
CA GLN A 8 10.32 6.24 6.69
C GLN A 8 8.89 6.22 7.24
N GLN A 9 8.29 7.39 7.48
CA GLN A 9 6.89 7.47 7.89
C GLN A 9 5.95 6.90 6.83
N ILE A 10 6.18 7.20 5.55
CA ILE A 10 5.35 6.68 4.45
C ILE A 10 5.52 5.16 4.34
N ARG A 11 6.75 4.63 4.40
CA ARG A 11 7.00 3.18 4.37
C ARG A 11 6.24 2.46 5.48
N LYS A 12 6.39 2.93 6.72
CA LYS A 12 5.68 2.37 7.88
C LYS A 12 4.17 2.41 7.70
N SER A 13 3.64 3.50 7.17
CA SER A 13 2.19 3.63 6.90
C SER A 13 1.73 2.65 5.83
N CYS A 14 2.51 2.47 4.76
CA CYS A 14 2.22 1.50 3.72
C CYS A 14 2.21 0.05 4.22
N ASP A 15 3.10 -0.30 5.15
CA ASP A 15 3.16 -1.64 5.74
C ASP A 15 1.94 -1.91 6.63
N ILE A 16 1.49 -0.91 7.39
CA ILE A 16 0.26 -1.00 8.19
C ILE A 16 -0.95 -1.21 7.27
N ILE A 17 -1.09 -0.39 6.22
CA ILE A 17 -2.21 -0.52 5.28
C ILE A 17 -2.21 -1.91 4.64
N ALA A 18 -1.06 -2.40 4.19
CA ALA A 18 -0.94 -3.75 3.62
C ALA A 18 -1.39 -4.82 4.61
N ALA A 19 -1.00 -4.71 5.88
CA ALA A 19 -1.42 -5.64 6.93
C ALA A 19 -2.94 -5.61 7.17
N GLU A 20 -3.57 -4.43 7.18
CA GLU A 20 -5.02 -4.32 7.31
C GLU A 20 -5.75 -4.91 6.09
N MET A 21 -5.25 -4.66 4.88
CA MET A 21 -5.85 -5.24 3.67
C MET A 21 -5.87 -6.78 3.69
N LEU A 22 -4.81 -7.40 4.19
CA LEU A 22 -4.75 -8.86 4.39
C LEU A 22 -5.81 -9.37 5.39
N ARG A 23 -6.19 -8.55 6.38
CA ARG A 23 -7.26 -8.89 7.34
C ARG A 23 -8.65 -8.69 6.76
N ILE A 24 -8.82 -7.74 5.84
CA ILE A 24 -10.13 -7.47 5.20
C ILE A 24 -10.51 -8.62 4.25
N HIS A 25 -9.55 -9.18 3.49
CA HIS A 25 -9.84 -10.28 2.55
C HIS A 25 -10.63 -11.46 3.11
N PRO A 26 -10.30 -12.07 4.27
CA PRO A 26 -11.14 -13.11 4.86
C PRO A 26 -12.47 -12.58 5.40
N ALA A 27 -12.53 -11.34 5.91
CA ALA A 27 -13.78 -10.73 6.39
C ALA A 27 -14.80 -10.54 5.25
N VAL A 28 -14.36 -10.15 4.06
CA VAL A 28 -15.21 -10.06 2.86
C VAL A 28 -15.87 -11.42 2.57
N ARG A 29 -15.09 -12.51 2.63
CA ARG A 29 -15.62 -13.87 2.38
C ARG A 29 -16.70 -14.29 3.37
N ALA A 30 -16.71 -13.74 4.58
CA ALA A 30 -17.70 -14.06 5.61
C ALA A 30 -19.07 -13.37 5.39
N LEU A 31 -19.18 -12.42 4.45
CA LEU A 31 -20.39 -11.60 4.28
C LEU A 31 -21.61 -12.37 3.72
N ASN A 32 -21.42 -13.54 3.09
CA ASN A 32 -22.47 -14.34 2.46
C ASN A 32 -23.38 -13.58 1.47
N ASP A 33 -22.90 -12.45 0.93
CA ASP A 33 -23.56 -11.67 -0.12
C ASP A 33 -22.62 -11.55 -1.33
N LYS A 34 -22.88 -12.33 -2.37
CA LYS A 34 -21.96 -12.44 -3.52
C LYS A 34 -21.77 -11.11 -4.28
N PRO A 35 -22.82 -10.31 -4.57
CA PRO A 35 -22.64 -9.02 -5.23
C PRO A 35 -21.71 -8.08 -4.44
N THR A 36 -21.94 -7.94 -3.14
CA THR A 36 -21.10 -7.10 -2.27
C THR A 36 -19.68 -7.64 -2.17
N GLN A 37 -19.51 -8.97 -2.08
CA GLN A 37 -18.20 -9.60 -2.06
C GLN A 37 -17.39 -9.29 -3.33
N ASP A 38 -18.01 -9.41 -4.50
CA ASP A 38 -17.34 -9.16 -5.78
C ASP A 38 -16.91 -7.69 -5.90
N ASP A 39 -17.76 -6.74 -5.48
CA ASP A 39 -17.43 -5.32 -5.52
C ASP A 39 -16.35 -4.92 -4.50
N LEU A 40 -16.38 -5.49 -3.29
CA LEU A 40 -15.32 -5.29 -2.29
C LEU A 40 -13.99 -5.88 -2.75
N MET A 41 -13.98 -7.05 -3.39
CA MET A 41 -12.76 -7.65 -3.93
C MET A 41 -12.15 -6.80 -5.06
N LYS A 42 -12.96 -6.21 -5.95
CA LYS A 42 -12.49 -5.25 -6.96
C LYS A 42 -11.88 -4.01 -6.31
N ALA A 43 -12.55 -3.45 -5.29
CA ALA A 43 -12.06 -2.28 -4.57
C ALA A 43 -10.72 -2.56 -3.86
N LEU A 44 -10.60 -3.71 -3.16
CA LEU A 44 -9.38 -4.14 -2.50
C LEU A 44 -8.22 -4.35 -3.48
N TYR A 45 -8.52 -4.88 -4.67
CA TYR A 45 -7.51 -4.99 -5.74
C TYR A 45 -7.00 -3.61 -6.17
N GLN A 46 -7.89 -2.65 -6.41
CA GLN A 46 -7.48 -1.29 -6.80
C GLN A 46 -6.65 -0.61 -5.70
N LEU A 47 -7.07 -0.72 -4.44
CA LEU A 47 -6.29 -0.22 -3.30
C LEU A 47 -4.90 -0.84 -3.23
N THR A 48 -4.76 -2.11 -3.61
CA THR A 48 -3.45 -2.81 -3.62
C THR A 48 -2.56 -2.18 -4.69
N VAL A 49 -3.09 -1.96 -5.90
CA VAL A 49 -2.37 -1.32 -7.00
C VAL A 49 -1.89 0.09 -6.63
N ASP A 50 -2.77 0.87 -5.99
CA ASP A 50 -2.45 2.24 -5.58
C ASP A 50 -1.38 2.25 -4.48
N LEU A 51 -1.50 1.35 -3.49
CA LEU A 51 -0.51 1.20 -2.42
C LEU A 51 0.88 0.81 -2.97
N GLU A 52 0.93 -0.12 -3.92
CA GLU A 52 2.17 -0.52 -4.58
C GLU A 52 2.76 0.62 -5.42
N THR A 53 1.93 1.48 -6.01
CA THR A 53 2.39 2.70 -6.69
C THR A 53 3.08 3.65 -5.72
N VAL A 54 2.51 3.87 -4.52
CA VAL A 54 3.13 4.69 -3.48
C VAL A 54 4.47 4.10 -3.04
N LYS A 55 4.51 2.81 -2.69
CA LYS A 55 5.76 2.12 -2.28
C LYS A 55 6.86 2.25 -3.32
N LYS A 56 6.54 2.02 -4.61
CA LYS A 56 7.50 2.13 -5.72
C LYS A 56 8.05 3.55 -5.88
N ARG A 57 7.20 4.58 -5.73
CA ARG A 57 7.64 5.98 -5.83
C ARG A 57 8.61 6.34 -4.70
N ILE A 58 8.30 5.94 -3.47
CA ILE A 58 9.17 6.17 -2.32
C ILE A 58 10.49 5.41 -2.45
N LEU A 59 10.46 4.15 -2.88
CA LEU A 59 11.69 3.38 -3.13
C LEU A 59 12.58 4.03 -4.19
N LYS A 60 12.00 4.56 -5.27
CA LYS A 60 12.76 5.28 -6.30
C LYS A 60 13.37 6.57 -5.75
N LEU A 61 12.60 7.31 -4.95
CA LEU A 61 13.03 8.56 -4.32
C LEU A 61 14.18 8.34 -3.34
N GLU A 62 14.15 7.24 -2.58
CA GLU A 62 15.22 6.82 -1.66
C GLU A 62 16.50 6.44 -2.44
N LYS A 63 16.39 5.66 -3.52
CA LYS A 63 17.53 5.29 -4.38
C LYS A 63 18.21 6.46 -5.10
N GLN A 64 17.48 7.54 -5.37
CA GLN A 64 18.04 8.75 -5.96
C GLN A 64 18.99 9.49 -5.00
N GLU A 65 18.87 9.32 -3.68
CA GLU A 65 19.86 9.83 -2.74
C GLU A 65 21.15 9.01 -2.72
N ASP A 66 21.06 7.70 -2.95
CA ASP A 66 22.22 6.80 -2.97
C ASP A 66 23.07 6.91 -4.25
N THR A 67 22.67 7.73 -5.21
CA THR A 67 23.43 7.97 -6.44
C THR A 67 24.18 9.30 -6.29
N PRO A 68 25.51 9.31 -6.04
CA PRO A 68 26.29 10.54 -6.04
C PRO A 68 26.19 11.17 -7.43
N GLU A 69 25.97 12.49 -7.48
CA GLU A 69 26.13 13.27 -8.71
C GLU A 69 27.54 13.01 -9.26
N MET A 70 27.62 12.41 -10.46
CA MET A 70 28.85 12.30 -11.24
C MET A 70 28.97 13.49 -12.19
#